data_AF-D3HJQ7-F1
#
_entry.id   AF-D3HJQ7-F1
#
_cell.length_a   1.000
_cell.length_b   1.000
_cell.length_c   1.000
_cell.angle_alpha   90.00
_cell.angle_beta   90.00
_cell.angle_gamma   90.00
#
_symmetry.space_group_name_H-M   'P 1'
#
loop_
_entity.id
_entity.type
_entity.pdbx_description
1 polymer ?
#
loop_
_entity_poly.entity_id
_entity_poly.type
_entity_poly.pdbx_seq_one_letter_code
_entity_poly.pdbx_strand_id
1 'polypeptide(L)'
;MTANLQHLSKTTGINETVLEAMQFLHQSKKNNNVVPEHRDSIQKMLSDSIGNMDLNKKIGLIDKFESRVSGIGAMTTKDIKALSFRTRNLELIAPRINVLLNNINDVIENGTRLDSKQKISLKEYGMLYDLSNLYAEVMWDLDKIGLIKGNEKLEQIYTYAEEAHAIIYFLDSKFNQQFSAPTGSVVFDHTKDKSEIYGKKMNLMEQVVAKVTKYGHASKAITITDANDNHLNEISHINPGYKEEQFSLRNFLYSDIYKIKLENLIDKVNQKLLQDNLGENWLQILEQKYGQIEQQIHHQAREKHVHISAEGGVARFASIGTNKLHGGYKNFILHDHKNSEIRDDIMGNNIPDENREQSKVLCSEFISKTLIAAIQELNDCVVKELRDIHRVPNVPDRLMKSPISQRDKLELMTPEHLFKTLSARKAIEKVETPSVIDELIHKNRDIITPSVTSRFKGQLEAMKKETKMSEEQDNSMITYSH
;
A
#
# COMPACT_ATOMS: atom_id res chain seq x y z
N MET A 1 8.74 -26.68 -37.46
CA MET A 1 9.39 -25.39 -37.76
C MET A 1 9.80 -24.76 -36.43
N THR A 2 10.99 -25.09 -35.95
CA THR A 2 11.67 -24.33 -34.90
C THR A 2 11.95 -22.94 -35.46
N ALA A 3 11.56 -21.86 -34.78
CA ALA A 3 12.19 -20.59 -35.13
C ALA A 3 13.69 -20.77 -35.00
N ASN A 4 14.42 -20.35 -36.02
CA ASN A 4 15.88 -20.40 -36.01
C ASN A 4 16.33 -19.60 -34.77
N LEU A 5 17.01 -20.24 -33.81
CA LEU A 5 17.51 -19.58 -32.59
C LEU A 5 18.31 -18.32 -32.93
N GLN A 6 18.94 -18.29 -34.11
CA GLN A 6 19.59 -17.11 -34.70
C GLN A 6 18.65 -15.91 -34.86
N HIS A 7 17.40 -16.12 -35.29
CA HIS A 7 16.42 -15.05 -35.42
C HIS A 7 15.99 -14.50 -34.04
N LEU A 8 15.74 -15.38 -33.07
CA LEU A 8 15.44 -14.95 -31.70
C LEU A 8 16.62 -14.22 -31.08
N SER A 9 17.83 -14.75 -31.24
CA SER A 9 19.08 -14.15 -30.78
C SER A 9 19.27 -12.76 -31.38
N LYS A 10 19.14 -12.62 -32.70
CA LYS A 10 19.21 -11.32 -33.40
C LYS A 10 18.16 -10.33 -32.91
N THR A 11 16.94 -10.79 -32.62
CA THR A 11 15.83 -9.89 -32.25
C THR A 11 15.88 -9.47 -30.79
N THR A 12 16.28 -10.38 -29.90
CA THR A 12 16.27 -10.16 -28.44
C THR A 12 17.63 -9.70 -27.90
N GLY A 13 18.71 -9.96 -28.64
CA GLY A 13 20.09 -9.77 -28.18
C GLY A 13 20.53 -10.78 -27.12
N ILE A 14 19.84 -11.92 -26.99
CA ILE A 14 20.17 -13.02 -26.08
C ILE A 14 20.98 -14.07 -26.85
N ASN A 15 22.08 -14.53 -26.26
CA ASN A 15 22.94 -15.54 -26.88
C ASN A 15 22.14 -16.83 -27.20
N GLU A 16 22.41 -17.46 -28.35
CA GLU A 16 21.75 -18.69 -28.79
C GLU A 16 21.88 -19.82 -27.77
N THR A 17 23.03 -19.96 -27.09
CA THR A 17 23.23 -20.99 -26.05
C THR A 17 22.34 -20.75 -24.83
N VAL A 18 22.03 -19.49 -24.51
CA VAL A 18 21.09 -19.13 -23.43
C VAL A 18 19.67 -19.48 -23.87
N LEU A 19 19.28 -19.13 -25.08
CA LEU A 19 17.95 -19.45 -25.63
C LEU A 19 17.72 -20.96 -25.73
N GLU A 20 18.75 -21.71 -26.12
CA GLU A 20 18.72 -23.17 -26.16
C GLU A 20 18.56 -23.76 -24.74
N ALA A 21 19.33 -23.28 -23.76
CA ALA A 21 19.16 -23.67 -22.36
C ALA A 21 17.75 -23.34 -21.82
N MET A 22 17.13 -22.24 -22.26
CA MET A 22 15.73 -21.93 -21.93
C MET A 22 14.76 -22.95 -22.54
N GLN A 23 14.99 -23.41 -23.77
CA GLN A 23 14.18 -24.47 -24.38
C GLN A 23 14.33 -25.79 -23.62
N PHE A 24 15.55 -26.14 -23.21
CA PHE A 24 15.79 -27.33 -22.40
C PHE A 24 15.14 -27.24 -21.02
N LEU A 25 15.19 -26.08 -20.36
CA LEU A 25 14.47 -25.85 -19.11
C LEU A 25 12.95 -25.98 -19.30
N HIS A 26 12.40 -25.43 -20.38
CA HIS A 26 10.98 -25.56 -20.71
C HIS A 26 10.57 -27.03 -20.86
N GLN A 27 11.34 -27.81 -21.62
CA GLN A 27 11.11 -29.25 -21.79
C GLN A 27 11.24 -30.01 -20.47
N SER A 28 12.25 -29.69 -19.66
CA SER A 28 12.49 -30.35 -18.38
C SER A 28 11.34 -30.12 -17.39
N LYS A 29 10.81 -28.88 -17.31
CA LYS A 29 9.62 -28.57 -16.50
C LYS A 29 8.39 -29.30 -17.00
N LYS A 30 8.19 -29.39 -18.32
CA LYS A 30 7.06 -30.13 -18.92
C LYS A 30 7.11 -31.62 -18.62
N ASN A 31 8.31 -32.21 -18.61
CA ASN A 31 8.52 -33.64 -18.39
C ASN A 31 8.75 -34.00 -16.92
N ASN A 32 8.81 -33.00 -16.02
CA ASN A 32 9.16 -33.16 -14.61
C ASN A 32 10.46 -33.97 -14.39
N ASN A 33 11.42 -33.83 -15.29
CA ASN A 33 12.73 -34.47 -15.23
C ASN A 33 13.73 -33.72 -16.11
N VAL A 34 14.99 -33.68 -15.72
CA VAL A 34 16.08 -33.07 -16.49
C VAL A 34 16.83 -34.15 -17.25
N VAL A 35 16.97 -33.94 -18.55
CA VAL A 35 17.84 -34.76 -19.41
C VAL A 35 19.30 -34.48 -19.02
N PRO A 36 20.10 -35.49 -18.62
CA PRO A 36 21.45 -35.29 -18.09
C PRO A 36 22.35 -34.45 -18.99
N GLU A 37 22.28 -34.63 -20.32
CA GLU A 37 23.10 -33.88 -21.28
C GLU A 37 22.79 -32.38 -21.30
N HIS A 38 21.60 -31.97 -20.88
CA HIS A 38 21.18 -30.56 -20.88
C HIS A 38 21.41 -29.87 -19.53
N ARG A 39 21.70 -30.64 -18.47
CA ARG A 39 21.73 -30.15 -17.09
C ARG A 39 22.69 -29.00 -16.90
N ASP A 40 23.94 -29.17 -17.34
CA ASP A 40 25.00 -28.18 -17.13
C ASP A 40 24.70 -26.86 -17.84
N SER A 41 24.16 -26.94 -19.07
CA SER A 41 23.73 -25.77 -19.84
C SER A 41 22.60 -25.00 -19.14
N ILE A 42 21.60 -25.71 -18.61
CA ILE A 42 20.52 -25.10 -17.82
C ILE A 42 21.06 -24.47 -16.54
N GLN A 43 21.88 -25.20 -15.78
CA GLN A 43 22.45 -24.73 -14.52
C GLN A 43 23.33 -23.50 -14.72
N LYS A 44 24.17 -23.49 -15.77
CA LYS A 44 25.00 -22.35 -16.14
C LYS A 44 24.13 -21.14 -16.48
N MET A 45 23.10 -21.32 -17.32
CA MET A 45 22.17 -20.24 -17.66
C MET A 45 21.47 -19.67 -16.41
N LEU A 46 20.94 -20.52 -15.52
CA LEU A 46 20.32 -20.08 -14.27
C LEU A 46 21.32 -19.32 -13.40
N SER A 47 22.55 -19.82 -13.29
CA SER A 47 23.64 -19.19 -12.52
C SER A 47 24.02 -17.80 -13.07
N ASP A 48 24.07 -17.67 -14.39
CA ASP A 48 24.37 -16.42 -15.09
C ASP A 48 23.19 -15.42 -15.06
N SER A 49 21.99 -15.90 -14.74
CA SER A 49 20.77 -15.09 -14.63
C SER A 49 20.64 -14.39 -13.27
N ILE A 50 21.33 -14.87 -12.23
CA ILE A 50 21.30 -14.30 -10.87
C ILE A 50 21.69 -12.81 -10.92
N GLY A 51 20.79 -11.94 -10.50
CA GLY A 51 20.93 -10.48 -10.49
C GLY A 51 21.03 -9.83 -11.86
N ASN A 52 20.88 -10.59 -12.95
CA ASN A 52 21.14 -10.11 -14.31
C ASN A 52 19.95 -9.31 -14.87
N MET A 53 19.89 -8.03 -14.52
CA MET A 53 18.82 -7.14 -14.95
C MET A 53 18.84 -6.79 -16.45
N ASP A 54 19.97 -6.98 -17.15
CA ASP A 54 20.03 -6.84 -18.61
C ASP A 54 19.30 -8.01 -19.29
N LEU A 55 19.64 -9.24 -18.90
CA LEU A 55 18.94 -10.44 -19.37
C LEU A 55 17.44 -10.38 -19.03
N ASN A 56 17.08 -9.95 -17.81
CA ASN A 56 15.69 -9.78 -17.39
C ASN A 56 14.88 -8.89 -18.37
N LYS A 57 15.46 -7.76 -18.79
CA LYS A 57 14.82 -6.85 -19.76
C LYS A 57 14.70 -7.50 -21.13
N LYS A 58 15.75 -8.17 -21.60
CA LYS A 58 15.78 -8.85 -22.90
C LYS A 58 14.77 -9.99 -22.99
N ILE A 59 14.55 -10.76 -21.92
CA ILE A 59 13.54 -11.83 -21.89
C ILE A 59 12.12 -11.26 -22.11
N GLY A 60 11.84 -10.02 -21.70
CA GLY A 60 10.58 -9.35 -22.02
C GLY A 60 10.31 -9.18 -23.52
N LEU A 61 11.33 -9.31 -24.37
CA LEU A 61 11.16 -9.33 -25.84
C LEU A 61 10.74 -10.71 -26.36
N ILE A 62 11.04 -11.79 -25.63
CA ILE A 62 10.59 -13.15 -25.95
C ILE A 62 9.07 -13.26 -25.81
N ASP A 63 8.48 -12.55 -24.84
CA ASP A 63 7.03 -12.54 -24.58
C ASP A 63 6.19 -12.07 -25.80
N LYS A 64 6.82 -11.47 -26.82
CA LYS A 64 6.19 -11.06 -28.08
C LYS A 64 6.08 -12.18 -29.13
N PHE A 65 6.75 -13.32 -28.90
CA PHE A 65 6.73 -14.47 -29.80
C PHE A 65 5.79 -15.54 -29.25
N GLU A 66 5.06 -16.22 -30.13
CA GLU A 66 4.28 -17.38 -29.72
C GLU A 66 5.21 -18.49 -29.19
N SER A 67 4.79 -19.18 -28.13
CA SER A 67 5.56 -20.28 -27.52
C SER A 67 5.88 -21.40 -28.52
N ARG A 68 5.00 -21.64 -29.50
CA ARG A 68 5.22 -22.59 -30.59
C ARG A 68 6.36 -22.19 -31.51
N VAL A 69 6.62 -20.90 -31.63
CA VAL A 69 7.66 -20.32 -32.47
C VAL A 69 8.98 -20.31 -31.71
N SER A 70 9.00 -19.78 -30.49
CA SER A 70 10.22 -19.68 -29.67
C SER A 70 10.71 -21.02 -29.10
N GLY A 71 9.81 -21.99 -28.91
CA GLY A 71 10.09 -23.21 -28.14
C GLY A 71 10.25 -22.97 -26.63
N ILE A 72 10.00 -21.73 -26.17
CA ILE A 72 10.15 -21.30 -24.77
C ILE A 72 8.76 -20.91 -24.25
N GLY A 73 8.30 -21.61 -23.21
CA GLY A 73 7.01 -21.31 -22.58
C GLY A 73 7.03 -20.08 -21.68
N ALA A 74 5.86 -19.45 -21.49
CA ALA A 74 5.70 -18.26 -20.64
C ALA A 74 6.10 -18.49 -19.17
N MET A 75 5.94 -19.72 -18.65
CA MET A 75 6.39 -20.05 -17.30
C MET A 75 7.92 -20.01 -17.19
N THR A 76 8.64 -20.52 -18.20
CA THR A 76 10.10 -20.47 -18.23
C THR A 76 10.61 -19.04 -18.31
N THR A 77 9.97 -18.17 -19.12
CA THR A 77 10.34 -16.74 -19.16
C THR A 77 10.03 -16.05 -17.83
N LYS A 78 8.89 -16.36 -17.20
CA LYS A 78 8.52 -15.88 -15.86
C LYS A 78 9.57 -16.27 -14.81
N ASP A 79 9.98 -17.54 -14.76
CA ASP A 79 10.90 -18.05 -13.75
C ASP A 79 12.29 -17.41 -13.85
N ILE A 80 12.83 -17.28 -15.06
CA ILE A 80 14.15 -16.66 -15.26
C ILE A 80 14.09 -15.16 -14.96
N LYS A 81 12.98 -14.48 -15.32
CA LYS A 81 12.76 -13.09 -14.91
C LYS A 81 12.67 -12.97 -13.39
N ALA A 82 11.95 -13.87 -12.72
CA ALA A 82 11.83 -13.88 -11.27
C ALA A 82 13.18 -14.11 -10.60
N LEU A 83 13.96 -15.11 -11.04
CA LEU A 83 15.32 -15.37 -10.57
C LEU A 83 16.20 -14.13 -10.71
N SER A 84 16.25 -13.53 -11.89
CA SER A 84 17.08 -12.35 -12.14
C SER A 84 16.67 -11.13 -11.30
N PHE A 85 15.36 -10.85 -11.22
CA PHE A 85 14.86 -9.69 -10.49
C PHE A 85 14.97 -9.84 -8.98
N ARG A 86 14.57 -10.99 -8.43
CA ARG A 86 14.51 -11.21 -6.97
C ARG A 86 15.89 -11.35 -6.33
N THR A 87 16.91 -11.70 -7.12
CA THR A 87 18.31 -11.75 -6.66
C THR A 87 19.11 -10.48 -6.98
N ARG A 88 18.50 -9.41 -7.52
CA ARG A 88 19.19 -8.15 -7.91
C ARG A 88 19.94 -7.43 -6.78
N ASN A 89 19.60 -7.75 -5.52
CA ASN A 89 20.23 -7.16 -4.34
C ASN A 89 20.84 -8.25 -3.43
N LEU A 90 21.12 -9.44 -3.97
CA LEU A 90 21.57 -10.59 -3.18
C LEU A 90 22.85 -10.28 -2.39
N GLU A 91 23.81 -9.59 -3.02
CA GLU A 91 25.07 -9.13 -2.39
C GLU A 91 24.87 -8.26 -1.14
N LEU A 92 23.75 -7.55 -1.04
CA LEU A 92 23.45 -6.66 0.08
C LEU A 92 22.81 -7.43 1.25
N ILE A 93 21.95 -8.41 0.95
CA ILE A 93 21.16 -9.12 1.96
C ILE A 93 21.81 -10.42 2.42
N ALA A 94 22.51 -11.15 1.55
CA ALA A 94 23.09 -12.46 1.87
C ALA A 94 23.98 -12.46 3.14
N PRO A 95 24.87 -11.48 3.37
CA PRO A 95 25.68 -11.45 4.60
C PRO A 95 24.87 -11.19 5.88
N ARG A 96 23.63 -10.72 5.73
CA ARG A 96 22.75 -10.33 6.84
C ARG A 96 21.75 -11.41 7.22
N ILE A 97 21.40 -12.34 6.33
CA ILE A 97 20.30 -13.32 6.56
C ILE A 97 20.50 -14.09 7.86
N ASN A 98 21.66 -14.71 8.06
CA ASN A 98 21.97 -15.46 9.29
C ASN A 98 21.93 -14.61 10.56
N VAL A 99 22.39 -13.35 10.47
CA VAL A 99 22.32 -12.41 11.59
C VAL A 99 20.86 -12.09 11.93
N LEU A 100 20.03 -11.85 10.92
CA LEU A 100 18.60 -11.56 11.12
C LEU A 100 17.84 -12.76 11.68
N LEU A 101 18.14 -13.97 11.20
CA LEU A 101 17.55 -15.20 11.70
C LEU A 101 17.92 -15.44 13.18
N ASN A 102 19.20 -15.28 13.52
CA ASN A 102 19.66 -15.39 14.92
C ASN A 102 19.00 -14.34 15.81
N ASN A 103 18.90 -13.09 15.36
CA ASN A 103 18.22 -12.02 16.11
C ASN A 103 16.73 -12.36 16.34
N ILE A 104 16.04 -12.94 15.36
CA ILE A 104 14.66 -13.39 15.51
C ILE A 104 14.56 -14.51 16.56
N ASN A 105 15.44 -15.52 16.48
CA ASN A 105 15.47 -16.62 17.46
C ASN A 105 15.76 -16.10 18.87
N ASP A 106 16.70 -15.17 19.04
CA ASP A 106 17.02 -14.55 20.32
C ASP A 106 15.85 -13.76 20.92
N VAL A 107 15.02 -13.13 20.08
CA VAL A 107 13.79 -12.47 20.52
C VAL A 107 12.75 -13.51 20.97
N ILE A 108 12.57 -14.59 20.19
CA ILE A 108 11.57 -15.64 20.47
C ILE A 108 11.94 -16.45 21.72
N GLU A 109 13.18 -16.91 21.81
CA GLU A 109 13.64 -17.85 22.83
C GLU A 109 14.03 -17.14 24.13
N ASN A 110 14.68 -15.98 24.02
CA ASN A 110 15.29 -15.29 25.16
C ASN A 110 14.60 -13.96 25.50
N GLY A 111 13.60 -13.51 24.73
CA GLY A 111 12.94 -12.21 24.96
C GLY A 111 13.88 -11.02 24.76
N THR A 112 14.93 -11.18 23.95
CA THR A 112 15.96 -10.15 23.76
C THR A 112 15.37 -8.91 23.10
N ARG A 113 15.64 -7.72 23.65
CA ARG A 113 15.26 -6.45 23.00
C ARG A 113 16.32 -6.03 22.00
N LEU A 114 15.97 -6.00 20.72
CA LEU A 114 16.86 -5.55 19.65
C LEU A 114 16.97 -4.02 19.60
N ASP A 115 18.18 -3.52 19.35
CA ASP A 115 18.40 -2.13 18.97
C ASP A 115 17.94 -1.87 17.52
N SER A 116 17.82 -0.59 17.12
CA SER A 116 17.35 -0.23 15.77
C SER A 116 18.23 -0.74 14.62
N LYS A 117 19.52 -1.06 14.85
CA LYS A 117 20.45 -1.58 13.83
C LYS A 117 20.40 -3.11 13.71
N GLN A 118 19.98 -3.78 14.78
CA GLN A 118 19.74 -5.22 14.84
C GLN A 118 18.38 -5.62 14.26
N LYS A 119 17.39 -4.72 14.30
CA LYS A 119 16.09 -4.89 13.65
C LYS A 119 16.20 -4.91 12.12
N ILE A 120 15.23 -5.55 11.48
CA ILE A 120 15.08 -5.58 10.02
C ILE A 120 14.63 -4.20 9.54
N SER A 121 15.43 -3.55 8.69
CA SER A 121 15.00 -2.33 8.00
C SER A 121 13.95 -2.62 6.92
N LEU A 122 13.18 -1.62 6.51
CA LEU A 122 12.20 -1.77 5.43
C LEU A 122 12.84 -2.22 4.10
N LYS A 123 14.06 -1.75 3.82
CA LYS A 123 14.83 -2.19 2.66
C LYS A 123 15.19 -3.67 2.76
N GLU A 124 15.68 -4.12 3.92
CA GLU A 124 16.00 -5.54 4.17
C GLU A 124 14.76 -6.42 4.08
N TYR A 125 13.63 -6.01 4.68
CA TYR A 125 12.35 -6.73 4.54
C TYR A 125 11.97 -6.88 3.06
N GLY A 126 12.10 -5.81 2.26
CA GLY A 126 11.85 -5.87 0.82
C GLY A 126 12.71 -6.90 0.08
N MET A 127 13.99 -6.99 0.43
CA MET A 127 14.94 -7.95 -0.15
C MET A 127 14.63 -9.39 0.30
N LEU A 128 14.32 -9.61 1.58
CA LEU A 128 13.88 -10.90 2.12
C LEU A 128 12.57 -11.35 1.48
N TYR A 129 11.61 -10.44 1.29
CA TYR A 129 10.34 -10.72 0.64
C TYR A 129 10.51 -11.16 -0.82
N ASP A 130 11.43 -10.53 -1.55
CA ASP A 130 11.77 -10.95 -2.91
C ASP A 130 12.39 -12.36 -2.93
N LEU A 131 13.32 -12.67 -2.03
CA LEU A 131 13.93 -14.01 -1.91
C LEU A 131 12.94 -15.09 -1.43
N SER A 132 12.08 -14.78 -0.46
CA SER A 132 11.03 -15.67 0.02
C SER A 132 10.10 -16.11 -1.10
N ASN A 133 9.65 -15.17 -1.94
CA ASN A 133 8.82 -15.52 -3.09
C ASN A 133 9.62 -16.27 -4.17
N LEU A 134 10.92 -15.98 -4.33
CA LEU A 134 11.77 -16.75 -5.24
C LEU A 134 11.85 -18.22 -4.82
N TYR A 135 11.97 -18.49 -3.52
CA TYR A 135 11.90 -19.84 -2.97
C TYR A 135 10.59 -20.53 -3.33
N ALA A 136 9.47 -19.91 -2.94
CA ALA A 136 8.13 -20.48 -3.08
C ALA A 136 7.68 -20.67 -4.55
N GLU A 137 8.09 -19.80 -5.47
CA GLU A 137 7.61 -19.84 -6.86
C GLU A 137 8.59 -20.51 -7.85
N VAL A 138 9.89 -20.58 -7.55
CA VAL A 138 10.91 -20.97 -8.54
C VAL A 138 11.89 -21.99 -8.00
N MET A 139 12.57 -21.71 -6.88
CA MET A 139 13.70 -22.54 -6.45
C MET A 139 13.26 -23.95 -6.03
N TRP A 140 12.12 -24.07 -5.35
CA TRP A 140 11.55 -25.36 -4.98
C TRP A 140 11.25 -26.24 -6.21
N ASP A 141 10.66 -25.65 -7.25
CA ASP A 141 10.39 -26.33 -8.53
C ASP A 141 11.69 -26.80 -9.21
N LEU A 142 12.73 -25.95 -9.21
CA LEU A 142 14.03 -26.26 -9.82
C LEU A 142 14.75 -27.38 -9.06
N ASP A 143 14.68 -27.39 -7.73
CA ASP A 143 15.27 -28.45 -6.91
C ASP A 143 14.57 -29.79 -7.14
N LYS A 144 13.24 -29.77 -7.18
CA LYS A 144 12.42 -30.96 -7.43
C LYS A 144 12.76 -31.67 -8.75
N ILE A 145 13.17 -30.94 -9.78
CA ILE A 145 13.61 -31.51 -11.06
C ILE A 145 15.13 -31.76 -11.15
N GLY A 146 15.87 -31.54 -10.06
CA GLY A 146 17.30 -31.86 -9.95
C GLY A 146 18.25 -30.80 -10.52
N LEU A 147 17.81 -29.55 -10.69
CA LEU A 147 18.64 -28.46 -11.24
C LEU A 147 19.47 -27.71 -10.20
N ILE A 148 19.22 -27.87 -8.90
CA ILE A 148 19.98 -27.15 -7.87
C ILE A 148 21.27 -27.90 -7.53
N LYS A 149 21.15 -29.17 -7.14
CA LYS A 149 22.28 -30.00 -6.69
C LYS A 149 23.45 -30.05 -7.70
N GLY A 150 24.68 -29.89 -7.21
CA GLY A 150 25.91 -29.95 -8.01
C GLY A 150 26.32 -28.62 -8.65
N ASN A 151 25.56 -27.55 -8.40
CA ASN A 151 25.96 -26.19 -8.76
C ASN A 151 26.01 -25.32 -7.49
N GLU A 152 27.22 -25.00 -7.03
CA GLU A 152 27.47 -24.28 -5.77
C GLU A 152 26.69 -22.96 -5.66
N LYS A 153 26.61 -22.19 -6.75
CA LYS A 153 25.93 -20.89 -6.77
C LYS A 153 24.42 -21.04 -6.64
N LEU A 154 23.84 -22.06 -7.28
CA LEU A 154 22.41 -22.35 -7.17
C LEU A 154 22.05 -22.94 -5.80
N GLU A 155 22.88 -23.81 -5.25
CA GLU A 155 22.73 -24.34 -3.89
C GLU A 155 22.76 -23.21 -2.85
N GLN A 156 23.73 -22.31 -2.95
CA GLN A 156 23.83 -21.16 -2.06
C GLN A 156 22.58 -20.26 -2.10
N ILE A 157 22.05 -19.98 -3.29
CA ILE A 157 20.83 -19.17 -3.43
C ILE A 157 19.60 -19.91 -2.92
N TYR A 158 19.54 -21.23 -3.13
CA TYR A 158 18.45 -22.03 -2.59
C TYR A 158 18.40 -21.88 -1.07
N THR A 159 19.54 -22.03 -0.38
CA THR A 159 19.64 -21.83 1.07
C THR A 159 19.23 -20.43 1.50
N TYR A 160 19.75 -19.37 0.85
CA TYR A 160 19.36 -18.00 1.19
C TYR A 160 17.88 -17.71 0.96
N ALA A 161 17.29 -18.28 -0.11
CA ALA A 161 15.88 -18.10 -0.41
C ALA A 161 14.99 -18.85 0.60
N GLU A 162 15.40 -20.04 1.03
CA GLU A 162 14.74 -20.84 2.06
C GLU A 162 14.76 -20.13 3.43
N GLU A 163 15.93 -19.63 3.86
CA GLU A 163 16.07 -18.88 5.11
C GLU A 163 15.24 -17.58 5.08
N ALA A 164 15.27 -16.84 3.98
CA ALA A 164 14.44 -15.66 3.79
C ALA A 164 12.94 -16.03 3.82
N HIS A 165 12.56 -17.18 3.26
CA HIS A 165 11.20 -17.70 3.32
C HIS A 165 10.76 -17.97 4.76
N ALA A 166 11.59 -18.63 5.56
CA ALA A 166 11.32 -18.88 6.98
C ALA A 166 11.10 -17.58 7.77
N ILE A 167 11.94 -16.57 7.54
CA ILE A 167 11.80 -15.25 8.19
C ILE A 167 10.48 -14.58 7.82
N ILE A 168 10.17 -14.49 6.53
CA ILE A 168 8.96 -13.81 6.05
C ILE A 168 7.70 -14.57 6.50
N TYR A 169 7.70 -15.90 6.40
CA TYR A 169 6.60 -16.73 6.87
C TYR A 169 6.33 -16.53 8.36
N PHE A 170 7.39 -16.50 9.19
CA PHE A 170 7.27 -16.21 10.61
C PHE A 170 6.63 -14.84 10.87
N LEU A 171 7.14 -13.80 10.22
CA LEU A 171 6.65 -12.42 10.38
C LEU A 171 5.19 -12.27 9.92
N ASP A 172 4.83 -12.83 8.77
CA ASP A 172 3.47 -12.79 8.24
C ASP A 172 2.49 -13.56 9.15
N SER A 173 2.91 -14.73 9.65
CA SER A 173 2.12 -15.52 10.59
C SER A 173 1.86 -14.76 11.89
N LYS A 174 2.90 -14.15 12.46
CA LYS A 174 2.78 -13.33 13.68
C LYS A 174 1.93 -12.08 13.47
N PHE A 175 2.08 -11.42 12.33
CA PHE A 175 1.22 -10.29 11.96
C PHE A 175 -0.25 -10.71 11.87
N ASN A 176 -0.56 -11.79 11.15
CA ASN A 176 -1.94 -12.27 10.99
C ASN A 176 -2.56 -12.74 12.32
N GLN A 177 -1.76 -13.26 13.24
CA GLN A 177 -2.23 -13.65 14.59
C GLN A 177 -2.54 -12.46 15.49
N GLN A 178 -1.79 -11.36 15.38
CA GLN A 178 -1.85 -10.25 16.33
C GLN A 178 -2.60 -9.02 15.79
N PHE A 179 -2.75 -8.91 14.48
CA PHE A 179 -3.36 -7.75 13.84
C PHE A 179 -4.73 -8.10 13.27
N SER A 180 -5.74 -7.38 13.75
CA SER A 180 -7.06 -7.26 13.13
C SER A 180 -7.33 -5.79 12.90
N ALA A 181 -7.66 -5.42 11.66
CA ALA A 181 -7.94 -4.03 11.31
C ALA A 181 -9.18 -3.55 12.11
N PRO A 182 -9.04 -2.54 12.99
CA PRO A 182 -10.19 -2.04 13.73
C PRO A 182 -11.28 -1.52 12.80
N THR A 183 -12.53 -1.63 13.22
CA THR A 183 -13.66 -1.05 12.48
C THR A 183 -13.40 0.41 12.13
N GLY A 184 -13.67 0.78 10.88
CA GLY A 184 -13.45 2.13 10.40
C GLY A 184 -12.02 2.44 9.96
N SER A 185 -11.12 1.47 9.90
CA SER A 185 -9.70 1.71 9.56
C SER A 185 -9.49 2.36 8.19
N VAL A 186 -8.79 3.49 8.18
CA VAL A 186 -8.27 4.16 6.99
C VAL A 186 -6.77 3.93 6.94
N VAL A 187 -6.31 3.41 5.81
CA VAL A 187 -4.89 3.12 5.56
C VAL A 187 -4.33 4.20 4.67
N PHE A 188 -3.20 4.77 5.06
CA PHE A 188 -2.47 5.74 4.25
C PHE A 188 -1.08 5.19 3.89
N ASP A 189 -0.90 4.88 2.61
CA ASP A 189 0.36 4.40 2.08
C ASP A 189 1.34 5.55 1.96
N HIS A 190 2.55 5.34 2.45
CA HIS A 190 3.60 6.32 2.28
C HIS A 190 4.47 6.00 1.09
N THR A 191 4.68 7.00 0.25
CA THR A 191 5.38 6.83 -1.01
C THR A 191 6.83 6.40 -0.79
N LYS A 192 7.53 6.97 0.19
CA LYS A 192 8.95 6.67 0.45
C LYS A 192 9.17 5.24 0.93
N ASP A 193 8.46 4.82 1.97
CA ASP A 193 8.65 3.47 2.55
C ASP A 193 8.15 2.39 1.60
N LYS A 194 7.09 2.67 0.82
CA LYS A 194 6.67 1.78 -0.27
C LYS A 194 7.80 1.66 -1.28
N SER A 195 8.40 2.75 -1.73
CA SER A 195 9.55 2.69 -2.65
C SER A 195 10.73 1.89 -2.08
N GLU A 196 11.02 2.05 -0.78
CA GLU A 196 12.10 1.35 -0.06
C GLU A 196 11.85 -0.16 0.00
N ILE A 197 10.65 -0.59 0.42
CA ILE A 197 10.25 -2.01 0.47
C ILE A 197 10.22 -2.65 -0.92
N TYR A 198 9.79 -1.92 -1.96
CA TYR A 198 9.78 -2.46 -3.31
C TYR A 198 11.15 -2.43 -3.98
N GLY A 199 12.17 -1.84 -3.33
CA GLY A 199 13.50 -1.63 -3.90
C GLY A 199 13.44 -0.84 -5.22
N LYS A 200 12.45 0.04 -5.36
CA LYS A 200 12.25 0.88 -6.55
C LYS A 200 12.87 2.25 -6.28
N LYS A 201 13.50 2.83 -7.30
CA LYS A 201 13.81 4.27 -7.27
C LYS A 201 12.53 5.01 -7.62
N MET A 202 12.19 6.00 -6.80
CA MET A 202 11.06 6.87 -7.09
C MET A 202 11.30 7.57 -8.43
N ASN A 203 10.33 7.50 -9.34
CA ASN A 203 10.39 8.26 -10.58
C ASN A 203 10.26 9.77 -10.28
N LEU A 204 10.54 10.63 -11.27
CA LEU A 204 10.52 12.09 -11.07
C LEU A 204 9.19 12.59 -10.50
N MET A 205 8.07 12.04 -10.97
CA MET A 205 6.74 12.42 -10.49
C MET A 205 6.53 11.99 -9.04
N GLU A 206 6.88 10.76 -8.67
CA GLU A 206 6.84 10.26 -7.30
C GLU A 206 7.74 11.10 -6.38
N GLN A 207 8.92 11.51 -6.83
CA GLN A 207 9.81 12.41 -6.08
C GLN A 207 9.19 13.78 -5.86
N VAL A 208 8.50 14.34 -6.87
CA VAL A 208 7.79 15.62 -6.75
C VAL A 208 6.60 15.48 -5.78
N VAL A 209 5.79 14.43 -5.93
CA VAL A 209 4.66 14.14 -5.03
C VAL A 209 5.15 13.96 -3.60
N ALA A 210 6.22 13.20 -3.38
CA ALA A 210 6.79 12.96 -2.06
C ALA A 210 7.40 14.19 -1.39
N LYS A 211 7.68 15.26 -2.15
CA LYS A 211 8.05 16.57 -1.58
C LYS A 211 6.83 17.35 -1.07
N VAL A 212 5.63 17.05 -1.58
CA VAL A 212 4.39 17.77 -1.28
C VAL A 212 3.49 17.00 -0.30
N THR A 213 3.45 15.67 -0.39
CA THR A 213 2.64 14.79 0.45
C THR A 213 3.47 13.63 0.97
N LYS A 214 3.24 13.23 2.23
CA LYS A 214 3.87 12.03 2.81
C LYS A 214 3.23 10.76 2.22
N TYR A 215 1.93 10.86 1.98
CA TYR A 215 1.07 9.78 1.52
C TYR A 215 0.80 9.85 0.02
N GLY A 216 0.93 8.70 -0.65
CA GLY A 216 0.69 8.54 -2.08
C GLY A 216 -0.64 7.86 -2.41
N HIS A 217 -1.23 7.13 -1.47
CA HIS A 217 -2.47 6.39 -1.65
C HIS A 217 -3.23 6.30 -0.31
N ALA A 218 -4.55 6.14 -0.40
CA ALA A 218 -5.42 5.89 0.74
C ALA A 218 -6.40 4.78 0.37
N SER A 219 -6.66 3.90 1.32
CA SER A 219 -7.58 2.77 1.19
C SER A 219 -8.35 2.55 2.49
N LYS A 220 -9.39 1.70 2.44
CA LYS A 220 -10.09 1.23 3.63
C LYS A 220 -9.54 -0.13 4.03
N ALA A 221 -9.17 -0.34 5.29
CA ALA A 221 -8.95 -1.70 5.79
C ALA A 221 -10.22 -2.22 6.45
N ILE A 222 -10.58 -3.46 6.11
CA ILE A 222 -11.70 -4.19 6.69
C ILE A 222 -11.22 -5.55 7.16
N THR A 223 -11.85 -6.06 8.22
CA THR A 223 -11.67 -7.45 8.64
C THR A 223 -12.92 -8.24 8.26
N ILE A 224 -12.71 -9.32 7.54
CA ILE A 224 -13.74 -10.28 7.15
C ILE A 224 -13.53 -11.56 7.94
N THR A 225 -14.62 -12.26 8.22
CA THR A 225 -14.57 -13.61 8.78
C THR A 225 -14.87 -14.59 7.66
N ASP A 226 -13.94 -15.51 7.40
CA ASP A 226 -14.13 -16.54 6.38
C ASP A 226 -15.07 -17.66 6.86
N ALA A 227 -15.36 -18.64 6.01
CA ALA A 227 -16.24 -19.76 6.33
C ALA A 227 -15.72 -20.69 7.45
N ASN A 228 -14.45 -20.54 7.86
CA ASN A 228 -13.81 -21.33 8.91
C ASN A 228 -13.57 -20.49 10.18
N ASP A 229 -14.28 -19.37 10.33
CA ASP A 229 -14.11 -18.40 11.42
C ASP A 229 -12.71 -17.77 11.50
N ASN A 230 -11.93 -17.79 10.42
CA ASN A 230 -10.67 -17.07 10.37
C ASN A 230 -10.91 -15.60 10.05
N HIS A 231 -10.21 -14.72 10.75
CA HIS A 231 -10.21 -13.30 10.44
C HIS A 231 -9.16 -12.98 9.37
N LEU A 232 -9.61 -12.48 8.22
CA LEU A 232 -8.76 -12.00 7.14
C LEU A 232 -8.82 -10.48 7.09
N ASN A 233 -7.67 -9.84 7.01
CA ASN A 233 -7.57 -8.41 6.77
C ASN A 233 -7.53 -8.15 5.27
N GLU A 234 -8.37 -7.25 4.78
CA GLU A 234 -8.44 -6.83 3.40
C GLU A 234 -8.34 -5.31 3.29
N ILE A 235 -7.90 -4.83 2.13
CA ILE A 235 -7.99 -3.42 1.73
C ILE A 235 -8.95 -3.26 0.56
N SER A 236 -9.84 -2.28 0.69
CA SER A 236 -10.72 -1.80 -0.36
C SER A 236 -10.17 -0.50 -0.95
N HIS A 237 -10.00 -0.48 -2.27
CA HIS A 237 -9.47 0.66 -3.02
C HIS A 237 -9.87 0.62 -4.51
N ILE A 238 -9.43 1.62 -5.29
CA ILE A 238 -9.66 1.70 -6.74
C ILE A 238 -8.34 1.71 -7.51
N ASN A 239 -8.14 0.77 -8.45
CA ASN A 239 -6.96 0.67 -9.32
C ASN A 239 -7.10 -0.33 -10.52
N PRO A 240 -7.43 0.11 -11.75
CA PRO A 240 -8.15 1.33 -12.07
C PRO A 240 -9.65 1.21 -11.77
N GLY A 241 -10.18 0.03 -11.44
CA GLY A 241 -11.55 -0.14 -10.91
C GLY A 241 -11.51 -0.56 -9.45
N TYR A 242 -12.68 -0.73 -8.84
CA TYR A 242 -12.81 -1.22 -7.47
C TYR A 242 -12.12 -2.59 -7.27
N LYS A 243 -11.36 -2.71 -6.18
CA LYS A 243 -10.63 -3.91 -5.78
C LYS A 243 -10.67 -4.12 -4.27
N GLU A 244 -10.80 -5.39 -3.90
CA GLU A 244 -10.51 -5.92 -2.58
C GLU A 244 -9.24 -6.78 -2.70
N GLU A 245 -8.24 -6.50 -1.88
CA GLU A 245 -6.97 -7.22 -1.88
C GLU A 245 -6.59 -7.56 -0.44
N GLN A 246 -5.90 -8.68 -0.23
CA GLN A 246 -5.40 -9.04 1.10
C GLN A 246 -4.50 -7.94 1.66
N PHE A 247 -4.73 -7.54 2.91
CA PHE A 247 -3.88 -6.61 3.63
C PHE A 247 -2.76 -7.36 4.36
N SER A 248 -1.67 -7.59 3.65
CA SER A 248 -0.49 -8.30 4.16
C SER A 248 0.38 -7.42 5.08
N LEU A 249 1.31 -8.06 5.81
CA LEU A 249 2.33 -7.34 6.58
C LEU A 249 3.12 -6.37 5.70
N ARG A 250 3.44 -6.76 4.45
CA ARG A 250 4.12 -5.87 3.51
C ARG A 250 3.36 -4.55 3.32
N ASN A 251 2.03 -4.61 3.21
CA ASN A 251 1.19 -3.41 3.11
C ASN A 251 1.24 -2.60 4.41
N PHE A 252 1.10 -3.27 5.56
CA PHE A 252 1.18 -2.65 6.87
C PHE A 252 2.50 -1.90 7.10
N LEU A 253 3.63 -2.45 6.64
CA LEU A 253 4.95 -1.88 6.93
C LEU A 253 5.20 -0.52 6.27
N TYR A 254 4.61 -0.27 5.09
CA TYR A 254 4.74 1.03 4.43
C TYR A 254 3.57 1.98 4.70
N SER A 255 2.59 1.59 5.51
CA SER A 255 1.36 2.37 5.75
C SER A 255 1.26 2.87 7.19
N ASP A 256 0.58 4.01 7.38
CA ASP A 256 0.02 4.38 8.69
C ASP A 256 -1.48 4.02 8.67
N ILE A 257 -1.98 3.41 9.74
CA ILE A 257 -3.38 2.99 9.87
C ILE A 257 -4.04 3.81 10.96
N TYR A 258 -5.24 4.27 10.69
CA TYR A 258 -6.01 5.08 11.62
C TYR A 258 -7.44 4.58 11.74
N LYS A 259 -7.92 4.34 12.96
CA LYS A 259 -9.32 3.98 13.22
C LYS A 259 -10.17 5.23 13.41
N ILE A 260 -11.43 5.18 12.96
CA ILE A 260 -12.39 6.27 13.17
C ILE A 260 -12.86 6.26 14.64
N LYS A 261 -12.96 7.45 15.23
CA LYS A 261 -13.41 7.67 16.61
C LYS A 261 -14.81 8.27 16.61
N LEU A 262 -15.82 7.40 16.61
CA LEU A 262 -17.23 7.80 16.51
C LEU A 262 -17.63 8.76 17.64
N GLU A 263 -17.11 8.55 18.85
CA GLU A 263 -17.40 9.42 19.99
C GLU A 263 -16.94 10.87 19.76
N ASN A 264 -15.89 11.09 18.97
CA ASN A 264 -15.42 12.45 18.65
C ASN A 264 -16.27 13.13 17.58
N LEU A 265 -17.11 12.38 16.87
CA LEU A 265 -18.05 12.88 15.89
C LEU A 265 -19.42 13.23 16.50
N ILE A 266 -19.66 12.85 17.75
CA ILE A 266 -20.92 13.03 18.48
C ILE A 266 -20.67 14.07 19.57
N ASP A 267 -21.48 15.13 19.65
CA ASP A 267 -21.33 16.10 20.73
C ASP A 267 -21.80 15.54 22.09
N LYS A 268 -21.40 16.20 23.19
CA LYS A 268 -21.68 15.70 24.55
C LYS A 268 -23.16 15.59 24.88
N VAL A 269 -24.01 16.42 24.26
CA VAL A 269 -25.46 16.36 24.45
C VAL A 269 -26.01 15.10 23.80
N ASN A 270 -25.61 14.82 22.57
CA ASN A 270 -26.03 13.62 21.85
C ASN A 270 -25.41 12.35 22.44
N GLN A 271 -24.18 12.39 22.96
CA GLN A 271 -23.59 11.26 23.70
C GLN A 271 -24.44 10.90 24.92
N LYS A 272 -24.90 11.91 25.68
CA LYS A 272 -25.78 11.68 26.82
C LYS A 272 -27.14 11.13 26.39
N LEU A 273 -27.73 11.66 25.32
CA LEU A 273 -28.97 11.13 24.75
C LEU A 273 -28.83 9.65 24.37
N LEU A 274 -27.71 9.27 23.73
CA LEU A 274 -27.43 7.88 23.37
C LEU A 274 -27.24 7.00 24.60
N GLN A 275 -26.51 7.47 25.61
CA GLN A 275 -26.30 6.74 26.86
C GLN A 275 -27.62 6.52 27.62
N ASP A 276 -28.46 7.54 27.72
CA ASP A 276 -29.74 7.48 28.44
C ASP A 276 -30.74 6.49 27.79
N ASN A 277 -30.61 6.20 26.48
CA ASN A 277 -31.58 5.40 25.73
C ASN A 277 -31.04 4.06 25.19
N LEU A 278 -29.73 3.95 24.97
CA LEU A 278 -29.06 2.72 24.50
C LEU A 278 -28.21 2.05 25.59
N GLY A 279 -28.04 2.70 26.75
CA GLY A 279 -27.26 2.19 27.88
C GLY A 279 -25.78 2.59 27.87
N GLU A 280 -25.04 2.15 28.89
CA GLU A 280 -23.61 2.46 29.08
C GLU A 280 -22.72 1.96 27.92
N ASN A 281 -23.15 0.92 27.21
CA ASN A 281 -22.45 0.35 26.06
C ASN A 281 -22.87 0.96 24.72
N TRP A 282 -23.53 2.13 24.71
CA TRP A 282 -24.01 2.78 23.47
C TRP A 282 -22.92 2.90 22.40
N LEU A 283 -21.68 3.21 22.78
CA LEU A 283 -20.58 3.39 21.82
C LEU A 283 -20.25 2.07 21.11
N GLN A 284 -20.22 0.96 21.85
CA GLN A 284 -19.97 -0.38 21.28
C GLN A 284 -21.10 -0.78 20.32
N ILE A 285 -22.36 -0.45 20.66
CA ILE A 285 -23.52 -0.69 19.77
C ILE A 285 -23.36 0.10 18.47
N LEU A 286 -22.94 1.36 18.55
CA LEU A 286 -22.70 2.19 17.38
C LEU A 286 -21.52 1.69 16.54
N GLU A 287 -20.42 1.28 17.17
CA GLU A 287 -19.25 0.71 16.49
C GLU A 287 -19.61 -0.59 15.77
N GLN A 288 -20.46 -1.44 16.36
CA GLN A 288 -20.96 -2.66 15.71
C GLN A 288 -21.81 -2.33 14.48
N LYS A 289 -22.77 -1.41 14.59
CA LYS A 289 -23.61 -0.97 13.46
C LYS A 289 -22.77 -0.32 12.36
N TYR A 290 -21.80 0.52 12.75
CA TYR A 290 -20.85 1.14 11.83
C TYR A 290 -20.04 0.10 11.06
N GLY A 291 -19.57 -0.95 11.75
CA GLY A 291 -18.86 -2.07 11.11
C GLY A 291 -19.71 -2.82 10.09
N GLN A 292 -20.98 -3.05 10.38
CA GLN A 292 -21.92 -3.67 9.44
C GLN A 292 -22.12 -2.81 8.18
N ILE A 293 -22.27 -1.49 8.35
CA ILE A 293 -22.41 -0.55 7.22
C ILE A 293 -21.12 -0.52 6.38
N GLU A 294 -19.96 -0.48 7.01
CA GLU A 294 -18.65 -0.52 6.33
C GLU A 294 -18.49 -1.82 5.53
N GLN A 295 -18.89 -2.96 6.09
CA GLN A 295 -18.92 -4.23 5.36
C GLN A 295 -19.87 -4.18 4.15
N GLN A 296 -21.05 -3.56 4.27
CA GLN A 296 -21.97 -3.41 3.13
C GLN A 296 -21.42 -2.54 2.00
N ILE A 297 -20.61 -1.53 2.34
CA ILE A 297 -19.99 -0.61 1.37
C ILE A 297 -18.77 -1.23 0.71
N HIS A 298 -17.98 -2.02 1.45
CA HIS A 298 -16.67 -2.48 1.00
C HIS A 298 -16.60 -3.98 0.71
N HIS A 299 -17.22 -4.85 1.49
CA HIS A 299 -17.07 -6.29 1.28
C HIS A 299 -17.89 -6.78 0.09
N GLN A 300 -17.24 -7.48 -0.86
CA GLN A 300 -17.83 -7.98 -2.10
C GLN A 300 -18.57 -6.89 -2.90
N ALA A 301 -18.12 -5.63 -2.78
CA ALA A 301 -18.83 -4.47 -3.28
C ALA A 301 -18.45 -4.10 -4.72
N ARG A 302 -17.76 -5.01 -5.44
CA ARG A 302 -17.27 -4.77 -6.79
C ARG A 302 -18.37 -4.38 -7.77
N GLU A 303 -19.53 -5.05 -7.71
CA GLU A 303 -20.66 -4.74 -8.59
C GLU A 303 -21.23 -3.36 -8.29
N LYS A 304 -21.39 -3.01 -7.00
CA LYS A 304 -21.87 -1.70 -6.56
C LYS A 304 -20.98 -0.55 -7.05
N HIS A 305 -19.66 -0.78 -7.10
CA HIS A 305 -18.66 0.24 -7.45
C HIS A 305 -18.08 0.09 -8.86
N VAL A 306 -18.72 -0.69 -9.75
CA VAL A 306 -18.23 -0.90 -11.13
C VAL A 306 -18.17 0.39 -11.95
N HIS A 307 -18.98 1.39 -11.56
CA HIS A 307 -19.05 2.72 -12.17
C HIS A 307 -17.96 3.69 -11.65
N ILE A 308 -17.13 3.27 -10.68
CA ILE A 308 -16.06 4.09 -10.11
C ILE A 308 -14.71 3.56 -10.58
N SER A 309 -13.93 4.45 -11.16
CA SER A 309 -12.56 4.17 -11.59
C SER A 309 -11.55 5.18 -11.07
N ALA A 310 -10.29 4.77 -10.96
CA ALA A 310 -9.20 5.61 -10.52
C ALA A 310 -8.82 6.63 -11.61
N GLU A 311 -8.79 7.90 -11.23
CA GLU A 311 -8.27 8.98 -12.07
C GLU A 311 -6.74 9.01 -12.01
N GLY A 312 -6.09 8.79 -13.15
CA GLY A 312 -4.63 8.83 -13.32
C GLY A 312 -4.13 10.00 -14.16
N GLY A 313 -5.03 10.87 -14.63
CA GLY A 313 -4.71 11.94 -15.57
C GLY A 313 -3.86 13.06 -14.97
N VAL A 314 -2.84 13.49 -15.73
CA VAL A 314 -1.92 14.60 -15.39
C VAL A 314 -2.68 15.90 -15.05
N ALA A 315 -3.80 16.16 -15.73
CA ALA A 315 -4.63 17.35 -15.51
C ALA A 315 -5.20 17.41 -14.08
N ARG A 316 -5.62 16.27 -13.51
CA ARG A 316 -6.14 16.19 -12.14
C ARG A 316 -5.05 16.45 -11.11
N PHE A 317 -3.85 15.93 -11.34
CA PHE A 317 -2.70 16.26 -10.48
C PHE A 317 -2.28 17.73 -10.60
N ALA A 318 -2.39 18.33 -11.79
CA ALA A 318 -2.14 19.75 -11.99
C ALA A 318 -3.17 20.63 -11.27
N SER A 319 -4.45 20.25 -11.24
CA SER A 319 -5.49 21.00 -10.50
C SER A 319 -5.27 20.92 -8.99
N ILE A 320 -4.88 19.76 -8.46
CA ILE A 320 -4.48 19.60 -7.06
C ILE A 320 -3.26 20.49 -6.75
N GLY A 321 -2.23 20.45 -7.60
CA GLY A 321 -0.99 21.21 -7.42
C GLY A 321 -1.20 22.73 -7.46
N THR A 322 -2.16 23.19 -8.27
CA THR A 322 -2.48 24.61 -8.43
C THR A 322 -3.66 25.08 -7.58
N ASN A 323 -4.25 24.24 -6.72
CA ASN A 323 -5.50 24.61 -6.04
C ASN A 323 -5.38 25.84 -5.13
N LYS A 324 -4.19 26.09 -4.57
CA LYS A 324 -3.96 27.26 -3.72
C LYS A 324 -4.18 28.57 -4.49
N LEU A 325 -3.99 28.54 -5.81
CA LEU A 325 -4.26 29.66 -6.70
C LEU A 325 -5.75 29.77 -7.08
N HIS A 326 -6.54 28.71 -6.86
CA HIS A 326 -7.95 28.58 -7.25
C HIS A 326 -8.89 28.45 -6.03
N GLY A 327 -8.55 29.13 -4.92
CA GLY A 327 -9.41 29.21 -3.73
C GLY A 327 -9.25 28.08 -2.70
N GLY A 328 -8.28 27.17 -2.88
CA GLY A 328 -7.93 26.15 -1.90
C GLY A 328 -8.82 24.89 -1.94
N TYR A 329 -8.70 24.07 -0.88
CA TYR A 329 -9.43 22.80 -0.71
C TYR A 329 -10.87 22.97 -0.18
N LYS A 330 -11.30 24.20 0.11
CA LYS A 330 -12.61 24.47 0.73
C LYS A 330 -13.37 25.56 -0.01
N ASN A 331 -14.66 25.36 -0.19
CA ASN A 331 -15.61 26.40 -0.57
C ASN A 331 -16.01 27.20 0.67
N PHE A 332 -15.72 28.50 0.69
CA PHE A 332 -16.03 29.35 1.85
C PHE A 332 -17.51 29.77 1.90
N ILE A 333 -18.17 29.83 0.74
CA ILE A 333 -19.53 30.37 0.60
C ILE A 333 -20.57 29.25 0.49
N LEU A 334 -20.32 28.24 -0.34
CA LEU A 334 -21.28 27.17 -0.65
C LEU A 334 -20.82 25.82 -0.12
N HIS A 335 -21.78 24.92 0.15
CA HIS A 335 -21.47 23.51 0.33
C HIS A 335 -21.10 22.90 -1.02
N ASP A 336 -20.00 22.14 -1.03
CA ASP A 336 -19.51 21.36 -2.16
C ASP A 336 -20.34 20.09 -2.38
N HIS A 337 -20.85 19.51 -1.29
CA HIS A 337 -21.66 18.29 -1.31
C HIS A 337 -22.67 18.26 -0.16
N LYS A 338 -23.71 17.44 -0.32
CA LYS A 338 -24.59 17.03 0.80
C LYS A 338 -24.28 15.59 1.20
N ASN A 339 -24.23 15.32 2.50
CA ASN A 339 -23.89 13.99 2.99
C ASN A 339 -24.91 12.92 2.57
N SER A 340 -26.20 13.27 2.54
CA SER A 340 -27.27 12.36 2.12
C SER A 340 -27.16 11.96 0.65
N GLU A 341 -26.78 12.91 -0.22
CA GLU A 341 -26.55 12.64 -1.64
C GLU A 341 -25.34 11.70 -1.83
N ILE A 342 -24.25 11.92 -1.10
CA ILE A 342 -23.07 11.03 -1.11
C ILE A 342 -23.42 9.64 -0.56
N ARG A 343 -24.20 9.56 0.53
CA ARG A 343 -24.69 8.28 1.07
C ARG A 343 -25.49 7.53 0.01
N ASP A 344 -26.45 8.19 -0.64
CA ASP A 344 -27.32 7.53 -1.61
C ASP A 344 -26.55 7.04 -2.85
N ASP A 345 -25.61 7.86 -3.33
CA ASP A 345 -24.68 7.49 -4.40
C ASP A 345 -23.87 6.22 -4.04
N ILE A 346 -23.20 6.22 -2.90
CA ILE A 346 -22.37 5.08 -2.46
C ILE A 346 -23.20 3.83 -2.13
N MET A 347 -24.39 3.99 -1.55
CA MET A 347 -25.21 2.87 -1.06
C MET A 347 -26.07 2.20 -2.13
N GLY A 348 -26.24 2.79 -3.32
CA GLY A 348 -27.17 2.23 -4.32
C GLY A 348 -28.57 2.85 -4.27
N ASN A 349 -28.83 3.78 -3.36
CA ASN A 349 -30.20 4.25 -3.14
C ASN A 349 -30.61 5.17 -4.29
N ASN A 350 -31.75 4.87 -4.92
CA ASN A 350 -32.46 5.71 -5.91
C ASN A 350 -31.90 5.73 -7.35
N ILE A 351 -30.83 5.00 -7.69
CA ILE A 351 -30.34 4.89 -9.08
C ILE A 351 -30.04 3.42 -9.40
N PRO A 352 -30.76 2.78 -10.33
CA PRO A 352 -30.41 1.44 -10.82
C PRO A 352 -28.95 1.42 -11.31
N ASP A 353 -28.20 0.36 -11.00
CA ASP A 353 -26.77 0.29 -11.30
C ASP A 353 -26.44 0.52 -12.79
N GLU A 354 -27.34 0.11 -13.69
CA GLU A 354 -27.24 0.31 -15.15
C GLU A 354 -27.27 1.79 -15.59
N ASN A 355 -27.76 2.69 -14.73
CA ASN A 355 -27.92 4.11 -15.02
C ASN A 355 -26.89 5.00 -14.30
N ARG A 356 -25.91 4.40 -13.62
CA ARG A 356 -24.85 5.15 -12.93
C ARG A 356 -23.80 5.63 -13.92
N GLU A 357 -23.53 6.93 -13.93
CA GLU A 357 -22.47 7.50 -14.77
C GLU A 357 -21.09 7.02 -14.32
N GLN A 358 -20.21 6.73 -15.30
CA GLN A 358 -18.83 6.38 -15.03
C GLN A 358 -18.09 7.56 -14.43
N SER A 359 -17.63 7.40 -13.18
CA SER A 359 -16.88 8.41 -12.46
C SER A 359 -15.40 8.04 -12.38
N LYS A 360 -14.53 9.03 -12.62
CA LYS A 360 -13.10 8.92 -12.36
C LYS A 360 -12.76 9.74 -11.14
N VAL A 361 -12.28 9.08 -10.08
CA VAL A 361 -12.02 9.71 -8.79
C VAL A 361 -10.64 9.32 -8.26
N LEU A 362 -10.11 10.12 -7.35
CA LEU A 362 -8.91 9.73 -6.61
C LEU A 362 -9.27 8.63 -5.59
N CYS A 363 -8.33 7.74 -5.23
CA CYS A 363 -8.59 6.73 -4.20
C CYS A 363 -9.01 7.40 -2.86
N SER A 364 -8.34 8.49 -2.47
CA SER A 364 -8.70 9.28 -1.28
C SER A 364 -10.04 10.01 -1.40
N GLU A 365 -10.47 10.38 -2.60
CA GLU A 365 -11.82 10.91 -2.85
C GLU A 365 -12.87 9.81 -2.64
N PHE A 366 -12.64 8.62 -3.20
CA PHE A 366 -13.49 7.45 -2.97
C PHE A 366 -13.60 7.13 -1.48
N ILE A 367 -12.48 7.00 -0.77
CA ILE A 367 -12.47 6.75 0.69
C ILE A 367 -13.19 7.87 1.46
N SER A 368 -13.11 9.11 1.01
CA SER A 368 -13.84 10.21 1.63
C SER A 368 -15.34 10.07 1.47
N LYS A 369 -15.80 9.72 0.27
CA LYS A 369 -17.22 9.48 -0.01
C LYS A 369 -17.74 8.30 0.81
N THR A 370 -17.00 7.19 0.89
CA THR A 370 -17.43 6.03 1.70
C THR A 370 -17.49 6.34 3.19
N LEU A 371 -16.54 7.11 3.73
CA LEU A 371 -16.59 7.57 5.13
C LEU A 371 -17.80 8.47 5.41
N ILE A 372 -18.10 9.40 4.50
CA ILE A 372 -19.29 10.27 4.62
C ILE A 372 -20.56 9.42 4.58
N ALA A 373 -20.65 8.50 3.61
CA ALA A 373 -21.79 7.61 3.43
C ALA A 373 -22.02 6.75 4.67
N ALA A 374 -20.98 6.09 5.18
CA ALA A 374 -21.08 5.20 6.33
C ALA A 374 -21.53 5.92 7.62
N ILE A 375 -21.01 7.13 7.88
CA ILE A 375 -21.40 7.92 9.06
C ILE A 375 -22.81 8.50 8.89
N GLN A 376 -23.20 8.89 7.69
CA GLN A 376 -24.55 9.38 7.43
C GLN A 376 -25.58 8.25 7.55
N GLU A 377 -25.31 7.07 6.99
CA GLU A 377 -26.16 5.89 7.14
C GLU A 377 -26.32 5.49 8.61
N LEU A 378 -25.21 5.50 9.37
CA LEU A 378 -25.24 5.22 10.80
C LEU A 378 -26.11 6.23 11.55
N ASN A 379 -25.97 7.53 11.25
CA ASN A 379 -26.81 8.57 11.82
C ASN A 379 -28.29 8.28 11.59
N ASP A 380 -28.67 7.95 10.35
CA ASP A 380 -30.06 7.78 9.96
C ASP A 380 -30.68 6.52 10.57
N CYS A 381 -29.91 5.42 10.61
CA CYS A 381 -30.29 4.19 11.32
C CYS A 381 -30.56 4.44 12.80
N VAL A 382 -29.67 5.16 13.49
CA VAL A 382 -29.77 5.41 14.93
C VAL A 382 -30.88 6.40 15.25
N VAL A 383 -31.04 7.46 14.46
CA VAL A 383 -32.17 8.41 14.62
C VAL A 383 -33.49 7.68 14.46
N LYS A 384 -33.61 6.82 13.43
CA LYS A 384 -34.80 6.01 13.20
C LYS A 384 -35.06 5.05 14.36
N GLU A 385 -34.04 4.34 14.84
CA GLU A 385 -34.15 3.44 15.99
C GLU A 385 -34.63 4.17 17.25
N LEU A 386 -34.05 5.33 17.59
CA LEU A 386 -34.47 6.10 18.76
C LEU A 386 -35.92 6.59 18.66
N ARG A 387 -36.38 7.00 17.47
CA ARG A 387 -37.76 7.48 17.24
C ARG A 387 -38.77 6.34 17.19
N ASP A 388 -38.47 5.30 16.43
CA ASP A 388 -39.45 4.27 16.07
C ASP A 388 -39.48 3.12 17.07
N ILE A 389 -38.33 2.76 17.64
CA ILE A 389 -38.20 1.62 18.57
C ILE A 389 -38.23 2.12 20.01
N HIS A 390 -37.35 3.06 20.36
CA HIS A 390 -37.23 3.56 21.74
C HIS A 390 -38.22 4.69 22.07
N ARG A 391 -38.98 5.18 21.08
CA ARG A 391 -40.02 6.22 21.23
C ARG A 391 -39.53 7.50 21.91
N VAL A 392 -38.26 7.86 21.69
CA VAL A 392 -37.65 9.06 22.27
C VAL A 392 -38.25 10.30 21.59
N PRO A 393 -38.84 11.25 22.34
CA PRO A 393 -39.39 12.46 21.76
C PRO A 393 -38.27 13.42 21.33
N ASN A 394 -38.51 14.18 20.25
CA ASN A 394 -37.62 15.27 19.78
C ASN A 394 -36.16 14.86 19.50
N VAL A 395 -35.90 13.63 19.06
CA VAL A 395 -34.56 13.21 18.60
C VAL A 395 -34.11 14.13 17.47
N PRO A 396 -32.94 14.78 17.54
CA PRO A 396 -32.45 15.62 16.46
C PRO A 396 -32.17 14.79 15.20
N ASP A 397 -32.39 15.35 14.01
CA ASP A 397 -32.10 14.65 12.74
C ASP A 397 -30.60 14.33 12.56
N ARG A 398 -29.74 15.01 13.34
CA ARG A 398 -28.29 14.85 13.28
C ARG A 398 -27.70 14.61 14.66
N LEU A 399 -27.42 13.35 14.95
CA LEU A 399 -26.69 12.91 16.14
C LEU A 399 -25.17 12.96 15.92
N MET A 400 -24.73 12.69 14.69
CA MET A 400 -23.31 12.57 14.32
C MET A 400 -22.88 13.65 13.33
N LYS A 401 -21.66 14.14 13.49
CA LYS A 401 -21.02 15.03 12.52
C LYS A 401 -20.27 14.18 11.50
N SER A 402 -20.43 14.49 10.21
CA SER A 402 -19.58 13.90 9.18
C SER A 402 -18.09 14.12 9.53
N PRO A 403 -17.19 13.16 9.23
CA PRO A 403 -15.76 13.30 9.46
C PRO A 403 -15.09 14.27 8.47
N ILE A 404 -15.78 14.65 7.39
CA ILE A 404 -15.32 15.58 6.36
C ILE A 404 -16.30 16.75 6.27
N SER A 405 -15.83 17.96 5.97
CA SER A 405 -16.73 19.11 5.86
C SER A 405 -17.50 19.05 4.55
N GLN A 406 -18.78 19.40 4.57
CA GLN A 406 -19.56 19.68 3.36
C GLN A 406 -18.99 20.82 2.51
N ARG A 407 -18.02 21.58 3.04
CA ARG A 407 -17.27 22.62 2.33
C ARG A 407 -15.98 22.12 1.69
N ASP A 408 -15.49 20.94 2.06
CA ASP A 408 -14.29 20.37 1.45
C ASP A 408 -14.60 19.90 0.03
N LYS A 409 -13.75 20.30 -0.92
CA LYS A 409 -13.82 19.87 -2.33
C LYS A 409 -13.34 18.44 -2.45
N LEU A 410 -14.26 17.48 -2.50
CA LEU A 410 -13.92 16.05 -2.50
C LEU A 410 -13.03 15.66 -3.69
N GLU A 411 -13.26 16.32 -4.82
CA GLU A 411 -12.51 16.16 -6.06
C GLU A 411 -11.01 16.52 -5.95
N LEU A 412 -10.64 17.34 -4.96
CA LEU A 412 -9.25 17.73 -4.67
C LEU A 412 -8.67 16.99 -3.45
N MET A 413 -9.39 15.98 -2.95
CA MET A 413 -9.03 15.29 -1.72
C MET A 413 -7.84 14.35 -1.97
N THR A 414 -6.64 14.84 -1.69
CA THR A 414 -5.42 14.01 -1.62
C THR A 414 -5.39 13.17 -0.34
N PRO A 415 -4.61 12.08 -0.28
CA PRO A 415 -4.42 11.31 0.96
C PRO A 415 -3.96 12.19 2.14
N GLU A 416 -3.08 13.16 1.89
CA GLU A 416 -2.60 14.11 2.89
C GLU A 416 -3.70 15.07 3.37
N HIS A 417 -4.54 15.57 2.46
CA HIS A 417 -5.66 16.45 2.83
C HIS A 417 -6.74 15.68 3.60
N LEU A 418 -7.01 14.44 3.21
CA LEU A 418 -7.90 13.53 3.95
C LEU A 418 -7.39 13.33 5.38
N PHE A 419 -6.12 12.93 5.54
CA PHE A 419 -5.50 12.77 6.85
C PHE A 419 -5.62 14.04 7.71
N LYS A 420 -5.32 15.22 7.15
CA LYS A 420 -5.43 16.51 7.84
C LYS A 420 -6.86 16.84 8.24
N THR A 421 -7.82 16.57 7.36
CA THR A 421 -9.25 16.85 7.60
C THR A 421 -9.78 16.00 8.75
N LEU A 422 -9.48 14.70 8.73
CA LEU A 422 -9.85 13.77 9.80
C LEU A 422 -9.16 14.14 11.12
N SER A 423 -7.86 14.45 11.08
CA SER A 423 -7.07 14.84 12.27
C SER A 423 -7.57 16.15 12.89
N ALA A 424 -7.90 17.15 12.07
CA ALA A 424 -8.40 18.45 12.55
C ALA A 424 -9.74 18.32 13.30
N ARG A 425 -10.51 17.27 13.01
CA ARG A 425 -11.76 16.93 13.72
C ARG A 425 -11.56 15.95 14.85
N LYS A 426 -10.33 15.51 15.13
CA LYS A 426 -10.02 14.40 16.04
C LYS A 426 -10.83 13.13 15.71
N ALA A 427 -11.18 12.97 14.43
CA ALA A 427 -12.03 11.87 13.97
C ALA A 427 -11.26 10.55 13.84
N ILE A 428 -9.93 10.58 13.96
CA ILE A 428 -9.07 9.42 13.82
C ILE A 428 -8.09 9.27 14.97
N GLU A 429 -7.77 8.02 15.28
CA GLU A 429 -6.74 7.60 16.22
C GLU A 429 -5.79 6.62 15.52
N LYS A 430 -4.48 6.78 15.71
CA LYS A 430 -3.49 5.89 15.08
C LYS A 430 -3.63 4.48 15.68
N VAL A 431 -3.69 3.47 14.83
CA VAL A 431 -3.67 2.06 15.26
C VAL A 431 -2.24 1.69 15.64
N GLU A 432 -2.10 1.03 16.79
CA GLU A 432 -0.80 0.59 17.29
C GLU A 432 -0.21 -0.52 16.42
N THR A 433 1.13 -0.59 16.39
CA THR A 433 1.82 -1.66 15.68
C THR A 433 1.85 -2.91 16.56
N PRO A 434 1.56 -4.11 16.03
CA PRO A 434 1.72 -5.35 16.80
C PRO A 434 3.11 -5.44 17.41
N SER A 435 3.21 -5.80 18.70
CA SER A 435 4.46 -5.70 19.45
C SER A 435 5.61 -6.48 18.80
N VAL A 436 5.33 -7.68 18.29
CA VAL A 436 6.33 -8.52 17.60
C VAL A 436 6.89 -7.85 16.35
N ILE A 437 6.07 -7.07 15.63
CA ILE A 437 6.50 -6.35 14.45
C ILE A 437 7.34 -5.14 14.85
N ASP A 438 6.95 -4.43 15.92
CA ASP A 438 7.74 -3.33 16.47
C ASP A 438 9.10 -3.81 17.00
N GLU A 439 9.16 -4.98 17.62
CA GLU A 439 10.38 -5.60 18.17
C GLU A 439 11.37 -6.03 17.07
N LEU A 440 10.87 -6.48 15.91
CA LEU A 440 11.71 -7.08 14.86
C LEU A 440 11.97 -6.16 13.68
N ILE A 441 11.12 -5.16 13.42
CA ILE A 441 11.20 -4.33 12.22
C ILE A 441 11.37 -2.85 12.60
N HIS A 442 12.38 -2.21 12.02
CA HIS A 442 12.61 -0.79 12.20
C HIS A 442 12.03 0.02 11.03
N LYS A 443 11.11 0.94 11.36
CA LYS A 443 10.64 1.99 10.45
C LYS A 443 11.52 3.22 10.65
N ASN A 444 12.26 3.65 9.61
CA ASN A 444 13.17 4.81 9.63
C ASN A 444 12.52 6.16 10.05
N ARG A 445 11.21 6.18 10.32
CA ARG A 445 10.42 7.37 10.68
C ARG A 445 10.40 7.67 12.16
N ASP A 446 10.81 6.72 13.01
CA ASP A 446 10.85 6.91 14.46
C ASP A 446 11.99 7.86 14.87
N ILE A 447 12.92 8.14 13.94
CA ILE A 447 13.88 9.23 14.04
C ILE A 447 13.18 10.49 13.52
N ILE A 448 12.74 11.37 14.43
CA ILE A 448 12.21 12.70 14.10
C ILE A 448 13.25 13.44 13.26
N THR A 449 13.15 13.29 11.95
CA THR A 449 13.90 14.13 11.02
C THR A 449 13.05 15.38 10.88
N PRO A 450 13.56 16.59 11.23
CA PRO A 450 12.81 17.83 11.07
C PRO A 450 12.22 17.86 9.67
N SER A 451 10.91 18.02 9.55
CA SER A 451 10.22 17.95 8.26
C SER A 451 10.91 18.89 7.27
N VAL A 452 10.98 18.49 5.99
CA VAL A 452 11.54 19.35 4.93
C VAL A 452 10.86 20.73 4.94
N THR A 453 9.60 20.80 5.38
CA THR A 453 8.86 22.04 5.61
C THR A 453 9.46 22.91 6.72
N SER A 454 9.96 22.34 7.81
CA SER A 454 10.65 23.08 8.88
C SER A 454 12.02 23.62 8.43
N ARG A 455 12.80 22.82 7.67
CA ARG A 455 14.05 23.29 7.06
C ARG A 455 13.81 24.37 6.01
N PHE A 456 12.81 24.17 5.14
CA PHE A 456 12.45 25.16 4.12
C PHE A 456 11.91 26.44 4.75
N LYS A 457 11.08 26.34 5.80
CA LYS A 457 10.59 27.51 6.54
C LYS A 457 11.74 28.23 7.26
N GLY A 458 12.70 27.51 7.82
CA GLY A 458 13.92 28.09 8.36
C GLY A 458 14.79 28.78 7.31
N GLN A 459 14.93 28.19 6.11
CA GLN A 459 15.63 28.81 4.99
C GLN A 459 14.89 30.06 4.48
N LEU A 460 13.56 30.03 4.43
CA LEU A 460 12.74 31.14 3.96
C LEU A 460 12.72 32.30 4.97
N GLU A 461 12.76 31.99 6.27
CA GLU A 461 12.93 32.98 7.35
C GLU A 461 14.35 33.57 7.35
N ALA A 462 15.38 32.76 7.07
CA ALA A 462 16.76 33.23 6.91
C ALA A 462 16.88 34.19 5.71
N MET A 463 16.32 33.83 4.55
CA MET A 463 16.30 34.70 3.37
C MET A 463 15.57 36.02 3.64
N LYS A 464 14.41 35.98 4.31
CA LYS A 464 13.69 37.22 4.69
C LYS A 464 14.51 38.12 5.60
N LYS A 465 15.34 37.53 6.47
CA LYS A 465 16.21 38.27 7.39
C LYS A 465 17.39 38.91 6.63
N GLU A 466 17.96 38.21 5.65
CA GLU A 466 19.01 38.74 4.77
C GLU A 466 18.50 39.89 3.90
N THR A 467 17.32 39.77 3.29
CA THR A 467 16.72 40.86 2.50
C THR A 467 16.50 42.12 3.35
N LYS A 468 15.98 41.95 4.57
CA LYS A 468 15.74 43.07 5.49
C LYS A 468 17.03 43.75 5.95
N MET A 469 18.10 42.99 6.15
CA MET A 469 19.43 43.55 6.46
C MET A 469 20.03 44.32 5.28
N SER A 470 19.82 43.87 4.04
CA SER A 470 20.29 44.60 2.85
C SER A 470 19.55 45.92 2.65
N GLU A 471 18.24 45.95 2.91
CA GLU A 471 17.43 47.18 2.82
C GLU A 471 17.79 48.20 3.92
N GLU A 472 18.16 47.72 5.12
CA GLU A 472 18.65 48.59 6.21
C GLU A 472 20.06 49.14 5.93
N GLN A 473 20.93 48.35 5.29
CA GLN A 473 22.26 48.82 4.86
C GLN A 473 22.18 49.87 3.74
N ASP A 474 21.33 49.67 2.74
CA ASP A 474 21.16 50.63 1.64
C ASP A 474 20.56 51.96 2.14
N ASN A 475 19.61 51.92 3.08
CA ASN A 475 19.06 53.14 3.70
C ASN A 475 20.07 53.86 4.62
N SER A 476 21.04 53.14 5.19
CA SER A 476 22.11 53.74 6.00
C SER A 476 23.20 54.44 5.17
N MET A 477 23.35 54.09 3.88
CA MET A 477 24.28 54.80 2.98
C MET A 477 23.69 56.09 2.40
N ILE A 478 22.35 56.20 2.31
CA ILE A 478 21.67 57.40 1.79
C ILE A 478 21.69 58.56 2.80
N THR A 479 21.95 58.29 4.09
CA THR A 479 21.94 59.29 5.16
C THR A 479 23.28 60.02 5.40
N TYR A 480 24.35 59.68 4.65
CA TYR A 480 25.66 60.36 4.75
C TYR A 480 26.00 61.27 3.56
N SER A 481 25.02 61.62 2.72
CA SER A 481 25.20 62.49 1.54
C SER A 481 24.35 63.76 1.59
N HIS A 482 24.34 64.45 2.74
CA HIS A 482 23.91 65.85 2.86
C HIS A 482 24.85 66.68 3.72
#